data_AF-W0Z699-F1
#
_entry.id   AF-W0Z699-F1
#
_cell.length_a   1.000
_cell.length_b   1.000
_cell.length_c   1.000
_cell.angle_alpha   90.00
_cell.angle_beta   90.00
_cell.angle_gamma   90.00
#
_symmetry.space_group_name_H-M   'P 1'
#
loop_
_entity.id
_entity.type
_entity.pdbx_description
1 polymer ?
#
loop_
_entity_poly.entity_id
_entity_poly.type
_entity_poly.pdbx_seq_one_letter_code
_entity_poly.pdbx_strand_id
1 'polypeptide(L)'
;MLRDQSIIAGIGNAYSDEVLHVARMSPYALAASLTAADVQGLYDAMHTTLQDAVATASGKPPADLKDAKRRGMRVHGRRGEACPVCGDTVRSVFFADNSLEYCATCQTGGKVLADRRLSRLLK
;
A
#
# COMPACT_ATOMS: atom_id res chain seq x y z
N MET A 1 3.67 6.55 9.54
CA MET A 1 3.92 7.88 8.93
C MET A 1 2.89 8.17 7.84
N LEU A 2 2.84 7.46 6.71
CA LEU A 2 1.89 7.79 5.62
C LEU A 2 0.41 7.85 6.03
N ARG A 3 -0.02 7.00 6.97
CA ARG A 3 -1.40 6.99 7.49
C ARG A 3 -1.64 7.99 8.62
N ASP A 4 -0.60 8.65 9.11
CA ASP A 4 -0.71 9.62 10.19
C ASP A 4 -1.32 10.92 9.64
N GLN A 5 -2.58 11.16 9.98
CA GLN A 5 -3.34 12.30 9.48
C GLN A 5 -2.79 13.65 9.97
N SER A 6 -1.94 13.66 11.01
CA SER A 6 -1.24 14.88 11.44
C SER A 6 -0.09 15.26 10.51
N ILE A 7 0.41 14.31 9.71
CA ILE A 7 1.51 14.50 8.78
C ILE A 7 0.98 14.68 7.36
N ILE A 8 0.12 13.76 6.90
CA ILE A 8 -0.51 13.82 5.57
C ILE A 8 -1.97 13.37 5.69
N ALA A 9 -2.90 14.29 5.47
CA ALA A 9 -4.33 13.98 5.45
C ALA A 9 -4.73 13.26 4.15
N GLY A 10 -5.71 12.35 4.24
CA GLY A 10 -6.34 11.70 3.08
C GLY A 10 -5.73 10.36 2.65
N ILE A 11 -4.58 9.97 3.20
CA ILE A 11 -4.00 8.64 2.97
C ILE A 11 -4.43 7.68 4.10
N GLY A 12 -5.27 6.71 3.75
CA GLY A 12 -5.64 5.57 4.60
C GLY A 12 -4.97 4.27 4.15
N ASN A 13 -5.35 3.13 4.75
CA ASN A 13 -4.73 1.81 4.48
C ASN A 13 -4.61 1.51 2.99
N ALA A 14 -5.70 1.73 2.25
CA ALA A 14 -5.74 1.44 0.81
C ALA A 14 -4.64 2.18 0.06
N TYR A 15 -4.59 3.50 0.18
CA TYR A 15 -3.59 4.27 -0.56
C TYR A 15 -2.19 4.11 0.02
N SER A 16 -2.01 3.81 1.32
CA SER A 16 -0.67 3.50 1.82
C SER A 16 -0.10 2.23 1.19
N ASP A 17 -0.92 1.18 1.03
CA ASP A 17 -0.49 -0.08 0.40
C ASP A 17 -0.11 0.16 -1.07
N GLU A 18 -0.97 0.89 -1.80
CA GLU A 18 -0.76 1.21 -3.21
C GLU A 18 0.49 2.08 -3.43
N VAL A 19 0.65 3.15 -2.65
CA VAL A 19 1.79 4.07 -2.75
C VAL A 19 3.10 3.33 -2.49
N LEU A 20 3.16 2.51 -1.43
CA LEU A 20 4.37 1.76 -1.11
C LEU A 20 4.69 0.69 -2.15
N HIS A 21 3.68 0.11 -2.80
CA HIS A 21 3.87 -0.80 -3.91
C HIS A 21 4.42 -0.09 -5.17
N VAL A 22 3.90 1.09 -5.52
CA VAL A 22 4.41 1.92 -6.63
C VAL A 22 5.84 2.37 -6.33
N ALA A 23 6.12 2.80 -5.11
CA ALA A 23 7.46 3.20 -4.65
C ALA A 23 8.43 2.01 -4.49
N ARG A 24 7.97 0.76 -4.66
CA ARG A 24 8.74 -0.47 -4.40
C ARG A 24 9.41 -0.48 -3.02
N MET A 25 8.70 0.07 -2.04
CA MET A 25 9.20 0.28 -0.69
C MET A 25 8.56 -0.71 0.28
N SER A 26 9.38 -1.23 1.19
CA SER A 26 8.90 -2.09 2.28
C SER A 26 7.89 -1.33 3.14
N PRO A 27 6.75 -1.96 3.51
CA PRO A 27 5.83 -1.39 4.50
C PRO A 27 6.44 -1.14 5.88
N TYR A 28 7.63 -1.69 6.15
CA TYR A 28 8.40 -1.48 7.37
C TYR A 28 9.64 -0.62 7.18
N ALA A 29 9.80 0.04 6.03
CA ALA A 29 10.83 1.05 5.86
C ALA A 29 10.68 2.13 6.94
N LEU A 30 11.78 2.43 7.65
CA LEU A 30 11.77 3.48 8.66
C LEU A 30 11.94 4.82 7.96
N ALA A 31 11.09 5.80 8.30
CA ALA A 31 11.21 7.14 7.72
C ALA A 31 12.62 7.75 7.95
N ALA A 32 13.22 7.47 9.11
CA ALA A 32 14.56 7.91 9.46
C ALA A 32 15.68 7.26 8.63
N SER A 33 15.42 6.16 7.92
CA SER A 33 16.41 5.50 7.05
C SER A 33 16.27 5.87 5.57
N LEU A 34 15.32 6.76 5.21
CA LEU A 34 15.11 7.15 3.83
C LEU A 34 16.16 8.18 3.39
N THR A 35 16.78 7.93 2.25
CA THR A 35 17.63 8.92 1.58
C THR A 35 16.78 9.98 0.89
N ALA A 36 17.39 11.10 0.47
CA ALA A 36 16.69 12.11 -0.31
C ALA A 36 16.07 11.54 -1.61
N ALA A 37 16.74 10.57 -2.23
CA ALA A 37 16.23 9.89 -3.41
C ALA A 37 15.02 9.00 -3.08
N ASP A 38 15.04 8.28 -1.95
CA ASP A 38 13.89 7.49 -1.50
C ASP A 38 12.68 8.37 -1.19
N VAL A 39 12.92 9.53 -0.57
CA VAL A 39 11.86 10.50 -0.27
C VAL A 39 11.26 11.06 -1.56
N GLN A 40 12.08 11.41 -2.56
CA GLN A 40 11.58 11.88 -3.85
C GLN A 40 10.77 10.78 -4.56
N GLY A 41 11.28 9.54 -4.60
CA GLY A 41 10.56 8.42 -5.20
C GLY A 41 9.23 8.12 -4.50
N LEU A 42 9.18 8.25 -3.17
CA LEU A 42 7.95 8.12 -2.40
C LEU A 42 6.96 9.25 -2.71
N TYR A 43 7.44 10.49 -2.82
CA TYR A 43 6.63 11.65 -3.19
C TYR A 43 6.01 11.48 -4.59
N ASP A 44 6.80 11.07 -5.58
CA ASP A 44 6.32 10.86 -6.95
C ASP A 44 5.29 9.72 -7.01
N ALA A 45 5.54 8.64 -6.26
CA ALA A 45 4.61 7.52 -6.14
C ALA A 45 3.28 7.94 -5.48
N MET A 46 3.34 8.75 -4.43
CA MET A 46 2.15 9.33 -3.81
C MET A 46 1.34 10.16 -4.80
N HIS A 47 2.00 11.10 -5.47
CA HIS A 47 1.34 12.03 -6.36
C HIS A 47 0.66 11.30 -7.53
N THR A 48 1.40 10.40 -8.18
CA THR A 48 0.88 9.57 -9.29
C THR A 48 -0.32 8.75 -8.85
N THR A 49 -0.19 8.00 -7.74
CA THR A 49 -1.26 7.11 -7.24
C THR A 49 -2.54 7.89 -6.90
N LEU A 50 -2.40 9.04 -6.24
CA LEU A 50 -3.55 9.84 -5.83
C LEU A 50 -4.18 10.59 -7.01
N GLN A 51 -3.38 11.09 -7.96
CA GLN A 51 -3.89 11.72 -9.18
C GLN A 51 -4.66 10.72 -10.04
N ASP A 52 -4.14 9.51 -10.23
CA ASP A 52 -4.84 8.44 -10.97
C ASP A 52 -6.17 8.08 -10.31
N ALA A 53 -6.20 8.03 -8.98
CA ALA A 53 -7.42 7.77 -8.22
C ALA A 53 -8.46 8.90 -8.40
N VAL A 54 -8.03 10.17 -8.36
CA VAL A 54 -8.89 11.33 -8.61
C VAL A 54 -9.41 11.32 -10.05
N ALA A 55 -8.55 11.08 -11.03
CA ALA A 55 -8.93 11.01 -12.44
C ALA A 55 -9.96 9.89 -12.69
N THR A 56 -9.75 8.73 -12.08
CA THR A 56 -10.69 7.59 -12.16
C THR A 56 -12.03 7.89 -11.50
N ALA A 57 -12.05 8.66 -10.41
CA ALA A 57 -13.26 9.04 -9.68
C ALA A 57 -14.04 10.19 -10.36
N SER A 58 -13.33 11.08 -11.07
CA SER A 58 -13.92 12.30 -11.64
C SER A 58 -15.07 11.98 -12.59
N GLY A 59 -16.17 12.71 -12.45
CA GLY A 59 -17.37 12.56 -13.28
C GLY A 59 -18.21 11.30 -13.03
N LYS A 60 -17.82 10.45 -12.06
CA LYS A 60 -18.63 9.27 -11.70
C LYS A 60 -19.70 9.59 -10.65
N PRO A 61 -20.87 8.95 -10.70
CA PRO A 61 -21.86 9.03 -9.64
C PRO A 61 -21.27 8.56 -8.30
N PRO A 62 -21.66 9.18 -7.16
CA PRO A 62 -21.18 8.77 -5.83
C PRO A 62 -21.36 7.28 -5.53
N ALA A 63 -22.43 6.66 -6.04
CA ALA A 63 -22.71 5.23 -5.86
C ALA A 63 -21.63 4.33 -6.49
N ASP A 64 -20.96 4.78 -7.55
CA ASP A 64 -19.97 4.00 -8.30
C ASP A 64 -18.54 4.17 -7.79
N LEU A 65 -18.29 5.19 -6.96
CA LEU A 65 -16.95 5.56 -6.51
C LEU A 65 -16.26 4.44 -5.73
N LYS A 66 -17.02 3.74 -4.86
CA LYS A 66 -16.48 2.64 -4.05
C LYS A 66 -15.98 1.50 -4.93
N ASP A 67 -16.74 1.16 -5.96
CA ASP A 67 -16.44 0.05 -6.85
C ASP A 67 -15.33 0.41 -7.85
N ALA A 68 -15.36 1.64 -8.38
CA ALA A 68 -14.27 2.21 -9.18
C ALA A 68 -12.94 2.19 -8.40
N LYS A 69 -12.95 2.64 -7.15
CA LYS A 69 -11.79 2.58 -6.25
C LYS A 69 -11.28 1.14 -6.11
N ARG A 70 -12.15 0.20 -5.75
CA ARG A 70 -11.76 -1.21 -5.52
C ARG A 70 -11.09 -1.82 -6.76
N ARG A 71 -11.64 -1.59 -7.95
CA ARG A 71 -11.08 -2.11 -9.21
C ARG A 71 -9.73 -1.50 -9.59
N GLY A 72 -9.44 -0.28 -9.13
CA GLY A 72 -8.18 0.40 -9.39
C GLY A 72 -7.01 -0.04 -8.49
N MET A 73 -7.27 -0.84 -7.44
CA MET A 73 -6.21 -1.26 -6.51
C MET A 73 -5.30 -2.31 -7.15
N ARG A 74 -3.99 -2.16 -6.96
CA ARG A 74 -2.96 -3.10 -7.45
C ARG A 74 -2.72 -4.22 -6.45
N VAL A 75 -2.71 -3.89 -5.15
CA VAL A 75 -2.40 -4.81 -4.04
C VAL A 75 -3.44 -4.76 -2.92
N HIS A 76 -4.01 -3.59 -2.62
CA HIS A 76 -4.95 -3.44 -1.52
C HIS A 76 -6.22 -4.25 -1.75
N GLY A 77 -6.61 -5.06 -0.76
CA GLY A 77 -7.75 -5.97 -0.89
C GLY A 77 -7.58 -7.09 -1.92
N ARG A 78 -6.35 -7.31 -2.44
CA ARG A 78 -6.03 -8.33 -3.46
C ARG A 78 -5.17 -9.48 -2.93
N ARG A 79 -5.22 -9.75 -1.63
CA ARG A 79 -4.49 -10.87 -1.00
C ARG A 79 -4.76 -12.18 -1.74
N GLY A 80 -3.70 -12.91 -2.06
CA GLY A 80 -3.77 -14.19 -2.76
C GLY A 80 -3.82 -14.06 -4.29
N GLU A 81 -4.03 -12.85 -4.82
CA GLU A 81 -3.99 -12.60 -6.25
C GLU A 81 -2.55 -12.35 -6.73
N ALA A 82 -2.34 -12.45 -8.05
CA ALA A 82 -1.05 -12.15 -8.67
C ALA A 82 -0.78 -10.64 -8.68
N CYS A 83 0.44 -10.26 -8.28
CA CYS A 83 0.94 -8.90 -8.37
C CYS A 83 0.95 -8.47 -9.84
N PRO A 84 0.35 -7.32 -10.20
CA PRO A 84 0.26 -6.87 -11.59
C PRO A 84 1.60 -6.41 -12.18
N VAL A 85 2.67 -6.37 -11.38
CA VAL A 85 4.02 -5.96 -11.82
C VAL A 85 4.91 -7.16 -12.06
N CYS A 86 4.99 -8.08 -11.10
CA CYS A 86 5.97 -9.18 -11.12
C CYS A 86 5.35 -10.58 -11.13
N GLY A 87 4.02 -10.71 -10.99
CA GLY A 87 3.32 -11.99 -10.98
C GLY A 87 3.34 -12.76 -9.66
N ASP A 88 4.20 -12.40 -8.69
CA ASP A 88 4.21 -13.02 -7.34
C ASP A 88 2.91 -12.75 -6.58
N THR A 89 2.57 -13.61 -5.62
CA THR A 89 1.34 -13.50 -4.84
C THR A 89 1.37 -12.27 -3.93
N VAL A 90 0.28 -11.50 -3.93
CA VAL A 90 0.03 -10.42 -2.97
C VAL A 90 -0.25 -11.02 -1.59
N ARG A 91 0.48 -10.54 -0.58
CA ARG A 91 0.45 -11.03 0.81
C ARG A 91 -0.15 -9.98 1.72
N SER A 92 -0.56 -10.40 2.91
CA SER A 92 -1.07 -9.50 3.93
C SER A 92 -0.30 -9.67 5.23
N VAL A 93 -0.13 -8.57 5.95
CA VAL A 93 0.22 -8.58 7.37
C VAL A 93 -0.93 -8.00 8.16
N PHE A 94 -1.28 -8.66 9.26
CA PHE A 94 -2.43 -8.30 10.08
C PHE A 94 -1.98 -7.78 11.44
N PHE A 95 -2.65 -6.72 11.87
CA PHE A 95 -2.54 -6.09 13.18
C PHE A 95 -3.88 -6.27 13.92
N ALA A 96 -3.99 -5.69 15.11
CA ALA A 96 -5.19 -5.83 15.93
C ALA A 96 -6.42 -5.15 15.30
N ASP A 97 -6.20 -4.04 14.61
CA ASP A 97 -7.21 -3.11 14.13
C ASP A 97 -7.16 -2.88 12.61
N ASN A 98 -6.10 -3.35 11.95
CA ASN A 98 -5.90 -3.14 10.53
C ASN A 98 -5.05 -4.24 9.86
N SER A 99 -5.03 -4.24 8.53
CA SER A 99 -4.09 -4.99 7.71
C SER A 99 -3.37 -4.06 6.75
N LEU A 100 -2.26 -4.57 6.21
CA LEU A 100 -1.64 -4.06 5.00
C LEU A 100 -1.51 -5.20 3.99
N GLU A 101 -1.64 -4.87 2.71
CA GLU A 101 -1.35 -5.77 1.59
C GLU A 101 -0.08 -5.32 0.83
N TYR A 102 0.75 -6.27 0.42
CA TYR A 102 2.04 -5.99 -0.22
C TYR A 102 2.51 -7.12 -1.14
N CYS A 103 3.43 -6.84 -2.05
CA CYS A 103 4.13 -7.84 -2.85
C CYS A 103 5.57 -8.02 -2.33
N ALA A 104 5.95 -9.24 -1.95
CA ALA A 104 7.27 -9.52 -1.39
C ALA A 104 8.39 -9.26 -2.41
N THR A 105 8.24 -9.76 -3.63
CA THR A 105 9.21 -9.51 -4.70
C THR A 105 9.43 -8.02 -4.96
N CYS A 106 8.36 -7.24 -5.08
CA CYS A 106 8.48 -5.81 -5.41
C CYS A 106 8.96 -4.93 -4.25
N GLN A 107 8.65 -5.26 -3.00
CA GLN A 107 8.79 -4.32 -1.88
C GLN A 107 9.83 -4.76 -0.83
N THR A 108 10.24 -6.02 -0.82
CA THR A 108 11.12 -6.57 0.22
C THR A 108 12.19 -7.51 -0.34
N GLY A 109 12.43 -7.47 -1.66
CA GLY A 109 13.39 -8.35 -2.33
C GLY A 109 13.04 -9.83 -2.19
N GLY A 110 11.74 -10.16 -2.11
CA GLY A 110 11.23 -11.51 -1.93
C GLY A 110 11.05 -11.94 -0.46
N LYS A 111 11.51 -11.15 0.51
CA LYS A 111 11.36 -11.50 1.93
C LYS A 111 9.90 -11.38 2.39
N VAL A 112 9.30 -12.49 2.79
CA VAL A 112 7.96 -12.50 3.38
C VAL A 112 7.99 -11.91 4.80
N LEU A 113 7.18 -10.88 5.04
CA LEU A 113 6.93 -10.27 6.33
C LEU A 113 6.07 -11.18 7.21
N ALA A 114 6.41 -11.25 8.50
CA ALA A 114 5.72 -12.11 9.48
C ALA A 114 4.32 -11.58 9.85
N ASP A 115 3.34 -12.48 9.94
CA ASP A 115 2.01 -12.16 10.50
C ASP A 115 2.10 -12.00 12.02
N ARG A 116 1.78 -10.81 12.52
CA ARG A 116 1.90 -10.47 13.94
C ARG A 116 0.78 -11.05 14.81
N ARG A 117 -0.27 -11.63 14.24
CA ARG A 117 -1.31 -12.35 15.03
C ARG A 117 -0.72 -13.58 15.70
N LEU A 118 0.19 -14.29 15.03
CA LEU A 118 0.85 -15.49 15.57
C LEU A 118 1.91 -15.15 16.61
N SER A 119 2.51 -13.94 16.56
CA SER A 119 3.50 -13.51 17.56
C SER A 119 2.93 -13.35 18.97
N ARG A 120 1.60 -13.23 19.12
CA ARG A 120 0.93 -13.23 20.44
C ARG A 120 0.68 -14.64 21.00
N LEU A 121 0.67 -15.67 20.16
CA LEU A 121 0.46 -17.06 20.57
C LEU A 121 1.76 -17.76 21.01
N LEU A 122 2.90 -17.09 20.83
CA LEU A 122 4.23 -17.60 21.19
C LEU A 122 4.80 -16.90 22.44
N LYS A 123 3.95 -16.31 23.28
CA LYS A 123 4.29 -15.83 24.62
C LYS A 123 3.66 -16.70 25.68
#